data_AF-A0A5E4KHK6-F1
#
_entry.id   AF-A0A5E4KHK6-F1
#
_cell.length_a   1.000
_cell.length_b   1.000
_cell.length_c   1.000
_cell.angle_alpha   90.00
_cell.angle_beta   90.00
_cell.angle_gamma   90.00
#
_symmetry.space_group_name_H-M   'P 1'
#
loop_
_entity.id
_entity.type
_entity.pdbx_description
1 polymer ?
#
loop_
_entity_poly.entity_id
_entity_poly.type
_entity_poly.pdbx_seq_one_letter_code
_entity_poly.pdbx_strand_id
1 'polypeptide(L)' 'MIVSTSTGISTTTSASGFYSFAVAAGTYDLTARLEPEYYMNNSVTVTTVSGAVMVQDIELIVKPTGNITGNVTTA' A
#
# COMPACT_ATOMS: atom_id res chain seq x y z
N MET A 1 -5.71 3.48 0.14
CA MET A 1 -4.61 2.57 -0.26
C MET A 1 -5.05 1.14 0.00
N ILE A 2 -4.66 0.21 -0.87
CA ILE A 2 -4.97 -1.22 -0.72
C ILE A 2 -3.68 -1.95 -0.37
N VAL A 3 -3.75 -2.86 0.60
CA VAL A 3 -2.66 -3.81 0.92
C VAL A 3 -3.18 -5.21 0.64
N SER A 4 -2.42 -6.01 -0.11
CA SER A 4 -2.78 -7.37 -0.51
C SER A 4 -1.64 -8.36 -0.24
N THR A 5 -1.98 -9.59 0.13
CA THR A 5 -1.02 -10.71 0.24
C THR A 5 -0.85 -11.44 -1.09
N SER A 6 0.23 -12.21 -1.23
CA SER A 6 0.47 -13.15 -2.34
C SER A 6 -0.62 -14.23 -2.47
N THR A 7 -1.40 -14.47 -1.42
CA THR A 7 -2.52 -15.43 -1.41
C THR A 7 -3.87 -14.81 -1.76
N GLY A 8 -3.91 -13.52 -2.11
CA GLY A 8 -5.13 -12.83 -2.56
C GLY A 8 -6.00 -12.23 -1.46
N ILE A 9 -5.57 -12.29 -0.19
CA ILE A 9 -6.25 -11.56 0.90
C ILE A 9 -5.89 -10.08 0.76
N SER A 10 -6.86 -9.18 0.90
CA SER A 10 -6.61 -7.74 0.84
C SER A 10 -7.45 -6.95 1.82
N THR A 11 -6.96 -5.76 2.17
CA THR A 11 -7.69 -4.78 2.96
C THR A 11 -7.44 -3.36 2.43
N THR A 12 -8.30 -2.44 2.81
CA THR A 12 -8.09 -1.01 2.59
C THR A 12 -7.54 -0.38 3.87
N THR A 13 -6.55 0.49 3.73
CA THR A 13 -5.98 1.21 4.87
C THR A 13 -6.94 2.28 5.39
N SER A 14 -6.83 2.60 6.68
CA SER A 14 -7.54 3.71 7.29
C SER A 14 -7.03 5.07 6.78
N ALA A 15 -7.69 6.16 7.20
CA ALA A 15 -7.26 7.52 6.93
C ALA A 15 -5.86 7.86 7.49
N SER A 16 -5.40 7.14 8.51
CA SER A 16 -4.06 7.30 9.09
C SER A 16 -3.01 6.40 8.41
N GLY A 17 -3.38 5.64 7.37
CA GLY A 17 -2.49 4.69 6.70
C GLY A 17 -2.38 3.32 7.37
N PHE A 18 -3.09 3.08 8.47
CA PHE A 18 -3.04 1.80 9.19
C PHE A 18 -3.80 0.70 8.43
N TYR A 19 -3.26 -0.52 8.46
CA TYR A 19 -3.92 -1.71 7.91
C TYR A 19 -3.84 -2.88 8.89
N SER A 20 -4.84 -3.76 8.83
CA SER A 20 -4.85 -5.02 9.57
C SER A 20 -5.80 -6.01 8.89
N PHE A 21 -5.42 -7.29 8.87
CA PHE A 21 -6.24 -8.39 8.42
C PHE A 21 -5.76 -9.69 9.08
N ALA A 22 -6.69 -10.60 9.34
CA ALA A 22 -6.38 -11.91 9.90
C ALA A 22 -5.90 -12.87 8.80
N VAL A 23 -4.78 -13.54 9.05
CA VAL A 23 -4.20 -14.58 8.18
C VAL A 23 -3.88 -15.80 9.02
N ALA A 24 -3.82 -16.96 8.38
CA ALA A 24 -3.23 -18.15 9.01
C ALA A 24 -1.72 -17.92 9.24
N ALA A 25 -1.12 -18.79 10.06
CA ALA A 25 0.34 -18.81 10.18
C ALA A 25 0.96 -19.19 8.82
N GLY A 26 1.93 -18.41 8.36
CA GLY A 26 2.56 -18.61 7.07
C GLY A 26 3.45 -17.45 6.67
N THR A 27 4.07 -17.57 5.50
CA THR A 27 4.84 -16.48 4.90
C THR A 27 4.04 -15.86 3.77
N TYR A 28 3.95 -14.53 3.78
CA TYR A 28 3.18 -13.75 2.81
C TYR A 28 4.04 -12.64 2.23
N ASP A 29 3.89 -12.40 0.94
CA ASP A 29 4.39 -11.17 0.32
C ASP A 29 3.26 -10.14 0.34
N LEU A 30 3.48 -9.07 1.09
CA LEU A 30 2.56 -7.95 1.16
C LEU A 30 2.88 -6.98 0.02
N THR A 31 1.87 -6.57 -0.73
CA THR A 31 1.98 -5.54 -1.77
C THR A 31 1.03 -4.40 -1.44
N ALA A 32 1.56 -3.19 -1.32
CA ALA A 32 0.77 -1.98 -1.11
C ALA A 32 0.59 -1.20 -2.43
N ARG A 33 -0.62 -0.72 -2.68
CA ARG A 33 -0.99 -0.01 -3.91
C ARG A 33 -1.77 1.27 -3.60
N LEU A 34 -1.28 2.38 -4.15
CA LEU A 34 -1.94 3.68 -4.11
C LEU A 34 -1.68 4.39 -5.45
N GLU A 35 -2.61 4.19 -6.38
CA GLU A 35 -2.54 4.79 -7.71
C GLU A 35 -3.45 6.02 -7.82
N PRO A 36 -3.07 6.98 -8.68
CA PRO A 36 -1.89 7.00 -9.56
C PRO A 36 -0.57 7.41 -8.89
N GLU A 37 -0.58 7.86 -7.63
CA GLU A 37 0.49 8.66 -7.03
C GLU A 37 1.79 7.90 -6.71
N TYR A 38 1.74 6.59 -6.45
CA TYR A 38 2.90 5.80 -6.00
C TYR A 38 3.23 4.63 -6.93
N TYR A 39 4.49 4.18 -6.91
CA TYR A 39 4.92 2.98 -7.61
C TYR A 39 4.37 1.71 -6.92
N MET A 40 4.14 0.66 -7.72
CA MET A 40 3.54 -0.61 -7.29
C MET A 40 4.57 -1.61 -6.73
N ASN A 41 5.87 -1.36 -6.90
CA ASN A 41 6.96 -2.29 -6.57
C ASN A 41 7.29 -2.37 -5.07
N ASN A 42 6.38 -1.98 -4.18
CA ASN A 42 6.57 -2.02 -2.74
C ASN A 42 6.02 -3.35 -2.22
N SER A 43 6.84 -4.40 -2.38
CA SER A 43 6.56 -5.72 -1.83
C SER A 43 7.48 -6.04 -0.66
N VAL A 44 6.90 -6.51 0.46
CA VAL A 44 7.66 -6.89 1.66
C VAL A 44 7.18 -8.25 2.13
N THR A 45 8.13 -9.14 2.44
CA THR A 45 7.82 -10.47 2.96
C THR A 45 7.69 -10.45 4.48
N VAL A 46 6.61 -11.03 4.99
CA VAL A 46 6.37 -11.19 6.43
C VAL A 46 6.03 -12.64 6.75
N THR A 47 6.51 -13.15 7.88
CA THR A 47 6.13 -14.46 8.41
C THR A 47 5.27 -14.29 9.65
N THR A 48 4.07 -14.84 9.63
CA THR A 48 3.11 -14.82 10.74
C THR A 48 3.14 -16.11 11.54
N VAL A 49 2.97 -15.98 12.86
CA VAL A 49 2.85 -17.10 13.79
C VAL A 49 1.42 -17.11 14.34
N SER A 50 0.87 -18.31 14.54
CA SER A 50 -0.50 -18.47 15.03
C SER A 50 -0.70 -17.75 16.36
N GLY A 51 -1.75 -16.94 16.45
CA GLY A 51 -2.10 -16.18 17.66
C GLY A 51 -1.23 -14.95 17.95
N ALA A 52 -0.23 -14.65 17.11
CA ALA A 52 0.62 -13.48 17.26
C ALA A 52 0.19 -12.34 16.31
N VAL A 53 0.38 -11.10 16.75
CA VAL A 53 0.28 -9.91 15.90
C VAL A 53 1.67 -9.55 15.43
N MET A 54 1.87 -9.59 14.11
CA MET A 54 3.12 -9.15 13.47
C MET A 54 2.93 -7.73 12.97
N VAL A 55 3.85 -6.83 13.33
CA VAL A 55 3.91 -5.47 12.80
C VAL A 55 4.89 -5.47 11.64
N GLN A 56 4.42 -5.06 10.47
CA GLN A 56 5.23 -4.87 9.28
C GLN A 56 4.87 -3.53 8.67
N ASP A 57 5.83 -2.64 8.56
CA ASP A 57 5.65 -1.37 7.86
C ASP A 57 6.01 -1.52 6.38
N ILE A 58 5.35 -0.74 5.52
CA ILE A 58 5.61 -0.71 4.07
C ILE A 58 5.81 0.76 3.68
N GLU A 59 7.01 1.10 3.23
CA GLU A 59 7.31 2.42 2.69
C GLU A 59 6.93 2.48 1.21
N LEU A 60 6.19 3.53 0.82
CA LEU A 60 5.81 3.75 -0.57
C LEU A 60 6.71 4.78 -1.25
N ILE A 61 7.10 4.49 -2.49
CA ILE A 61 7.85 5.43 -3.34
C ILE A 61 6.88 6.24 -4.21
N VAL A 62 6.87 7.56 -4.02
CA VAL A 62 6.06 8.52 -4.80
C VAL A 62 6.55 8.58 -6.26
N LYS A 63 5.62 8.62 -7.22
CA LYS A 63 5.95 8.87 -8.63
C LYS A 63 6.28 10.36 -8.84
N PRO A 64 7.24 10.69 -9.71
CA PRO A 64 7.47 12.08 -10.10
C PRO A 64 6.20 12.70 -10.67
N THR A 65 5.81 13.88 -10.16
CA THR A 65 4.64 14.64 -10.66
C THR A 65 5.09 15.95 -11.30
N GLY A 66 4.28 16.43 -12.26
CA GLY A 66 4.44 17.74 -12.88
C GLY A 66 3.32 18.68 -12.45
N ASN A 67 3.53 19.99 -12.63
CA ASN A 67 2.54 21.02 -12.34
C ASN A 67 2.03 21.63 -13.65
N ILE A 68 0.71 21.77 -13.81
CA ILE A 68 0.08 22.52 -14.90
C ILE A 68 -0.42 23.84 -14.31
N THR A 69 0.02 24.97 -14.88
CA THR A 69 -0.43 26.32 -14.50
C THR A 69 -0.70 27.14 -15.76
N GLY A 70 -1.60 28.13 -15.68
CA GLY A 70 -1.95 28.99 -16.81
C GLY A 70 -2.90 30.11 -16.42
N ASN A 71 -3.02 31.11 -17.30
CA ASN A 71 -3.98 32.21 -17.16
C ASN A 71 -5.07 32.07 -18.24
N VAL A 72 -6.32 32.36 -17.88
CA VAL A 72 -7.43 32.44 -18.83
C VAL A 72 -7.61 33.91 -19.23
N THR A 73 -7.52 34.21 -20.53
CA THR A 73 -7.74 35.55 -21.09
C THR A 73 -8.85 35.53 -22.13
N THR A 74 -9.59 36.63 -22.26
CA THR A 74 -10.58 36.84 -23.33
C THR A 74 -9.91 37.49 -24.55
N ALA A 75 -10.41 37.19 -25.75
CA ALA A 75 -9.95 37.78 -27.02
C ALA A 75 -10.43 39.23 -27.20
#